data_AF-A0AAD3H8Z9-F1
#
_entry.id   AF-A0AAD3H8Z9-F1
#
_cell.length_a   1.000
_cell.length_b   1.000
_cell.length_c   1.000
_cell.angle_alpha   90.00
_cell.angle_beta   90.00
_cell.angle_gamma   90.00
#
_symmetry.space_group_name_H-M   'P 1'
#
loop_
_entity.id
_entity.type
_entity.pdbx_description
1 polymer ?
#
loop_
_entity_poly.entity_id
_entity_poly.type
_entity_poly.pdbx_seq_one_letter_code
_entity_poly.pdbx_strand_id
1 'polypeptide(L)'
;MSKSDKTTSSEEEEVVLLQVDTGDIIKLKQILDETVANTFLCENTLEGHDPRAKNIGLTEDHKLNNIKLLLMITACLFACGAQFSPVPFPESRPILGFCCAIYFMLSGVLQFIQTFIDKDCILLTKAIKDGETSGDNLKKNPNLTKYGLRIRSIFPKFSEFYTVRIEYQGMEDSPFVKHTWSVGQFFDKEGMFDEYGLQYEVEALYRRFESGKFDKEDDGKAKKD
;
A
#
# COMPACT_ATOMS: atom_id res chain seq x y z
N MET A 1 33.91 39.29 36.40
CA MET A 1 33.28 39.72 35.13
C MET A 1 33.89 38.90 34.01
N SER A 2 33.24 38.00 33.30
CA SER A 2 31.83 37.61 33.24
C SER A 2 31.76 36.11 32.91
N LYS A 3 30.94 35.37 33.66
CA LYS A 3 30.39 34.08 33.23
C LYS A 3 29.23 34.40 32.29
N SER A 4 29.26 33.88 31.07
CA SER A 4 28.03 33.71 30.27
C SER A 4 27.67 32.23 30.33
N ASP A 5 26.71 31.93 31.22
CA ASP A 5 25.96 30.69 31.20
C ASP A 5 25.21 30.59 29.88
N LYS A 6 25.52 29.55 29.10
CA LYS A 6 24.76 29.17 27.91
C LYS A 6 23.85 28.01 28.33
N THR A 7 22.67 28.37 28.83
CA THR A 7 21.57 27.44 29.08
C THR A 7 21.08 26.91 27.73
N THR A 8 21.45 25.68 27.39
CA THR A 8 20.90 24.94 26.26
C THR A 8 19.55 24.38 26.71
N SER A 9 18.46 25.04 26.33
CA SER A 9 17.11 24.47 26.37
C SER A 9 16.88 23.67 25.09
N SER A 10 16.95 22.36 25.19
CA SER A 10 16.42 21.44 24.18
C SER A 10 14.90 21.52 24.27
N GLU A 11 14.29 22.36 23.46
CA GLU A 11 12.84 22.36 23.25
C GLU A 11 12.53 21.13 22.39
N GLU A 12 12.05 20.07 23.03
CA GLU A 12 11.28 19.04 22.33
C GLU A 12 10.02 19.76 21.81
N GLU A 13 10.01 20.09 20.51
CA GLU A 13 8.80 20.56 19.83
C GLU A 13 7.73 19.47 20.01
N GLU A 14 6.85 19.68 20.97
CA GLU A 14 5.64 18.89 21.14
C GLU A 14 4.85 19.02 19.83
N VAL A 15 4.91 17.98 19.00
CA VAL A 15 4.19 17.93 17.73
C VAL A 15 2.72 17.90 18.09
N VAL A 16 2.10 19.08 18.16
CA VAL A 16 0.66 19.22 18.42
C VAL A 16 -0.05 18.55 17.26
N LEU A 17 -0.56 17.34 17.51
CA LEU A 17 -1.31 16.58 16.53
C LEU A 17 -2.52 17.40 16.13
N LEU A 18 -2.52 17.89 14.90
CA LEU A 18 -3.66 18.58 14.34
C LEU A 18 -4.80 17.57 14.19
N GLN A 19 -5.97 17.93 14.70
CA GLN A 19 -7.18 17.20 14.40
C GLN A 19 -7.52 17.45 12.93
N VAL A 20 -7.13 16.50 12.07
CA VAL A 20 -7.38 16.57 10.63
C VAL A 20 -8.86 16.32 10.36
N ASP A 21 -9.52 17.27 9.71
CA ASP A 21 -10.87 17.06 9.19
C ASP A 21 -10.80 16.01 8.06
N THR A 22 -11.25 14.80 8.34
CA THR A 22 -11.26 13.67 7.40
C THR A 22 -12.45 13.72 6.45
N GLY A 23 -12.91 14.93 6.08
CA GLY A 23 -14.03 15.15 5.17
C GLY A 23 -13.86 14.49 3.79
N ASP A 24 -12.63 14.48 3.25
CA ASP A 24 -12.25 13.70 2.06
C ASP A 24 -11.25 12.59 2.40
N ILE A 25 -11.72 11.63 3.20
CA ILE A 25 -10.91 10.48 3.62
C ILE A 25 -10.40 9.63 2.44
N ILE A 26 -11.11 9.66 1.30
CA ILE A 26 -10.73 8.87 0.12
C ILE A 26 -9.48 9.47 -0.51
N LYS A 27 -9.45 10.80 -0.70
CA LYS A 27 -8.26 11.48 -1.23
C LYS A 27 -7.09 11.43 -0.28
N LEU A 28 -7.35 11.59 1.01
CA LEU A 28 -6.32 11.44 2.03
C LEU A 28 -5.71 10.04 2.00
N LYS A 29 -6.53 8.99 1.96
CA LYS A 29 -6.05 7.60 1.81
C LYS A 29 -5.22 7.43 0.55
N GLN A 30 -5.70 7.97 -0.57
CA GLN A 30 -5.03 7.86 -1.86
C GLN A 30 -3.61 8.46 -1.79
N ILE A 31 -3.48 9.68 -1.26
CA ILE A 31 -2.18 10.37 -1.14
C ILE A 31 -1.23 9.57 -0.23
N LEU A 32 -1.71 9.12 0.94
CA LEU A 32 -0.90 8.33 1.87
C LEU A 32 -0.44 7.01 1.23
N ASP A 33 -1.35 6.30 0.56
CA ASP A 33 -1.06 5.02 -0.10
C ASP A 33 -0.08 5.19 -1.26
N GLU A 34 -0.21 6.27 -2.05
CA GLU A 34 0.71 6.61 -3.13
C GLU A 34 2.12 6.90 -2.59
N THR A 35 2.25 7.70 -1.53
CA THR A 35 3.55 8.00 -0.90
C THR A 35 4.21 6.75 -0.32
N VAL A 36 3.44 5.89 0.35
CA VAL A 36 3.94 4.62 0.88
C VAL A 36 4.40 3.73 -0.26
N ALA A 37 3.60 3.54 -1.31
CA ALA A 37 3.98 2.74 -2.48
C ALA A 37 5.24 3.28 -3.16
N ASN A 38 5.33 4.60 -3.34
CA ASN A 38 6.49 5.28 -3.93
C ASN A 38 7.77 5.05 -3.13
N THR A 39 7.69 4.98 -1.80
CA THR A 39 8.86 4.70 -0.94
C THR A 39 9.50 3.34 -1.26
N PHE A 40 8.68 2.36 -1.63
CA PHE A 40 9.15 1.01 -1.95
C PHE A 40 9.63 0.88 -3.39
N LEU A 41 9.06 1.63 -4.33
CA LEU A 41 9.34 1.48 -5.76
C LEU A 41 10.65 2.15 -6.20
N CYS A 42 11.33 1.53 -7.16
CA CYS A 42 12.61 1.97 -7.72
C CYS A 42 12.48 3.12 -8.74
N GLU A 43 11.27 3.38 -9.26
CA GLU A 43 11.08 4.09 -10.54
C GLU A 43 10.89 5.61 -10.42
N ASN A 44 10.57 6.14 -9.24
CA ASN A 44 10.30 7.58 -9.08
C ASN A 44 11.56 8.38 -8.69
N THR A 45 12.60 8.27 -9.53
CA THR A 45 13.73 9.21 -9.49
C THR A 45 13.34 10.48 -10.27
N LEU A 46 12.37 11.25 -9.76
CA LEU A 46 12.22 12.64 -10.19
C LEU A 46 13.34 13.47 -9.54
N GLU A 47 13.93 14.36 -10.35
CA GLU A 47 15.21 15.06 -10.18
C GLU A 47 15.26 16.08 -9.02
N GLY A 48 14.87 15.68 -7.81
CA GLY A 48 14.91 16.49 -6.60
C GLY A 48 15.52 15.71 -5.44
N HIS A 49 16.80 15.38 -5.54
CA HIS A 49 17.54 14.60 -4.55
C HIS A 49 17.80 15.44 -3.27
N ASP A 50 16.86 15.46 -2.33
CA ASP A 50 17.18 15.76 -0.92
C ASP A 50 17.84 14.49 -0.32
N PRO A 51 19.04 14.57 0.29
CA PRO A 51 19.78 13.41 0.84
C PRO A 51 19.08 12.63 1.97
N ARG A 52 17.86 13.01 2.38
CA ARG A 52 17.15 12.43 3.53
C ARG A 52 16.20 11.28 3.20
N ALA A 53 15.67 11.20 1.97
CA ALA A 53 14.70 10.17 1.58
C ALA A 53 15.34 9.20 0.59
N LYS A 54 15.57 7.95 1.02
CA LYS A 54 16.17 6.91 0.19
C LYS A 54 15.10 5.89 -0.20
N ASN A 55 14.73 5.86 -1.48
CA ASN A 55 13.85 4.82 -2.01
C ASN A 55 14.47 3.43 -1.81
N ILE A 56 13.64 2.46 -1.42
CA ILE A 56 14.09 1.09 -1.11
C ILE A 56 14.47 0.35 -2.40
N GLY A 57 13.78 0.66 -3.50
CA GLY A 57 14.15 0.19 -4.82
C GLY A 57 13.68 -1.22 -5.19
N LEU A 58 12.48 -1.60 -4.74
CA LEU A 58 11.88 -2.89 -5.03
C LEU A 58 11.16 -2.89 -6.39
N THR A 59 11.17 -4.05 -7.05
CA THR A 59 10.42 -4.27 -8.30
C THR A 59 8.99 -4.71 -7.99
N GLU A 60 8.00 -4.11 -8.64
CA GLU A 60 6.59 -4.48 -8.53
C GLU A 60 6.25 -5.84 -9.19
N ASP A 61 5.30 -6.58 -8.60
CA ASP A 61 4.69 -7.78 -9.18
C ASP A 61 3.30 -7.51 -9.78
N HIS A 62 3.25 -7.33 -11.10
CA HIS A 62 2.00 -7.06 -11.82
C HIS A 62 1.18 -8.31 -12.20
N LYS A 63 1.52 -9.51 -11.71
CA LYS A 63 0.80 -10.75 -12.11
C LYS A 63 -0.71 -10.69 -11.87
N LEU A 64 -1.12 -10.27 -10.68
CA LEU A 64 -2.55 -10.15 -10.34
C LEU A 64 -3.22 -9.06 -11.17
N ASN A 65 -2.52 -7.96 -11.44
CA ASN A 65 -3.03 -6.89 -12.28
C ASN A 65 -3.26 -7.38 -13.72
N ASN A 66 -2.29 -8.13 -14.28
CA ASN A 66 -2.40 -8.72 -15.61
C ASN A 66 -3.57 -9.71 -15.73
N ILE A 67 -3.86 -10.49 -14.68
CA ILE A 67 -5.03 -11.38 -14.65
C ILE A 67 -6.33 -10.58 -14.70
N LYS A 68 -6.44 -9.50 -13.91
CA LYS A 68 -7.61 -8.62 -13.92
C LYS A 68 -7.80 -7.98 -15.30
N LEU A 69 -6.72 -7.50 -15.92
CA LEU A 69 -6.74 -6.95 -17.27
C LEU A 69 -7.23 -7.97 -18.30
N LEU A 70 -6.76 -9.22 -18.23
CA LEU A 70 -7.19 -10.29 -19.14
C LEU A 70 -8.69 -10.59 -18.97
N LEU A 71 -9.20 -10.62 -17.74
CA LEU A 71 -10.63 -10.80 -17.48
C LEU A 71 -11.48 -9.67 -18.08
N MET A 72 -11.04 -8.42 -17.94
CA MET A 72 -11.73 -7.27 -18.54
C MET A 72 -11.70 -7.32 -20.07
N ILE A 73 -10.55 -7.64 -20.67
CA ILE A 73 -10.42 -7.81 -22.12
C ILE A 73 -11.37 -8.90 -22.62
N THR A 74 -11.45 -10.03 -21.90
CA THR A 74 -12.34 -11.14 -22.24
C THR A 74 -13.81 -10.69 -22.22
N ALA A 75 -14.22 -9.93 -21.20
CA ALA A 75 -15.57 -9.37 -21.14
C ALA A 75 -15.88 -8.46 -22.34
N CYS A 76 -14.92 -7.60 -22.72
CA CYS A 76 -15.07 -6.73 -23.89
C CYS A 76 -15.22 -7.51 -25.20
N LEU A 77 -14.53 -8.65 -25.37
CA LEU A 77 -14.67 -9.49 -26.56
C LEU A 77 -16.09 -10.07 -26.70
N PHE A 78 -16.69 -10.52 -25.61
CA PHE A 78 -18.09 -10.99 -25.62
C PHE A 78 -19.07 -9.86 -25.95
N ALA A 79 -18.83 -8.66 -25.42
CA ALA A 79 -19.64 -7.49 -25.74
C ALA A 79 -19.53 -7.12 -27.23
N CYS A 80 -18.33 -7.12 -27.80
CA CYS A 80 -18.11 -6.93 -29.24
C CYS A 80 -18.83 -8.00 -30.07
N GLY A 81 -18.74 -9.27 -29.67
CA GLY A 81 -19.42 -10.37 -30.35
C GLY A 81 -20.94 -10.22 -30.37
N ALA A 82 -21.53 -9.75 -29.27
CA ALA A 82 -22.96 -9.44 -29.21
C ALA A 82 -23.32 -8.22 -30.07
N GLN A 83 -22.50 -7.17 -30.06
CA GLN A 83 -22.73 -5.91 -30.79
C GLN A 83 -22.69 -6.10 -32.32
N PHE A 84 -21.76 -6.92 -32.82
CA PHE A 84 -21.58 -7.16 -34.26
C PHE A 84 -22.33 -8.41 -34.75
N SER A 85 -23.22 -9.00 -33.94
CA SER A 85 -24.04 -10.12 -34.36
C SER A 85 -25.05 -9.68 -35.43
N PRO A 86 -25.11 -10.34 -36.61
CA PRO A 86 -26.04 -9.96 -37.68
C PRO A 86 -27.50 -10.37 -37.42
N VAL A 87 -27.82 -10.90 -36.23
CA VAL A 87 -29.15 -11.42 -35.88
C VAL A 87 -30.09 -10.26 -35.54
N PRO A 88 -31.18 -10.05 -36.31
CA PRO A 88 -32.15 -9.01 -35.99
C PRO A 88 -32.97 -9.36 -34.74
N PHE A 89 -33.49 -8.34 -34.07
CA PHE A 89 -34.46 -8.52 -32.99
C PHE A 89 -35.77 -9.09 -33.57
N PRO A 90 -36.44 -10.08 -32.93
CA PRO A 90 -36.34 -10.54 -31.54
C PRO A 90 -35.48 -11.79 -31.28
N GLU A 91 -34.89 -12.39 -32.31
CA GLU A 91 -34.11 -13.63 -32.18
C GLU A 91 -32.75 -13.43 -31.47
N SER A 92 -32.31 -12.19 -31.31
CA SER A 92 -31.07 -11.82 -30.59
C SER A 92 -31.19 -11.82 -29.06
N ARG A 93 -32.39 -11.95 -28.49
CA ARG A 93 -32.62 -12.06 -27.03
C ARG A 93 -31.76 -13.10 -26.31
N PRO A 94 -31.62 -14.36 -26.79
CA PRO A 94 -30.73 -15.34 -26.17
C PRO A 94 -29.25 -14.92 -26.19
N ILE A 95 -28.79 -14.27 -27.26
CA ILE A 95 -27.41 -13.77 -27.37
C ILE A 95 -27.16 -12.67 -26.33
N LEU A 96 -28.11 -11.74 -26.20
CA LEU A 96 -28.04 -10.68 -25.20
C LEU A 96 -28.08 -11.25 -23.77
N GLY A 97 -28.99 -12.20 -23.51
CA GLY A 97 -29.09 -12.88 -22.21
C GLY A 97 -27.80 -13.62 -21.84
N PHE A 98 -27.18 -14.30 -22.80
CA PHE A 98 -25.89 -14.96 -22.62
C PHE A 98 -24.76 -13.96 -22.32
N CYS A 99 -24.70 -12.85 -23.05
CA CYS A 99 -23.73 -11.78 -22.81
C CYS A 99 -23.89 -11.18 -21.41
N CYS A 100 -25.12 -10.92 -20.97
CA CYS A 100 -25.41 -10.43 -19.62
C CYS A 100 -25.00 -11.44 -18.53
N ALA A 101 -25.26 -12.73 -18.75
CA ALA A 101 -24.88 -13.78 -17.81
C ALA A 101 -23.35 -13.87 -17.65
N ILE A 102 -22.60 -13.84 -18.76
CA ILE A 102 -21.13 -13.83 -18.73
C ILE A 102 -20.61 -12.57 -18.04
N TYR A 103 -21.16 -11.40 -18.34
CA TYR A 103 -20.77 -10.16 -17.69
C TYR A 103 -20.94 -10.23 -16.17
N PHE A 104 -22.07 -10.76 -15.69
CA PHE A 104 -22.31 -10.94 -14.26
C PHE A 104 -21.32 -11.92 -13.63
N MET A 105 -21.03 -13.04 -14.30
CA MET A 105 -20.05 -14.03 -13.82
C MET A 105 -18.64 -13.43 -13.75
N LEU A 106 -18.16 -12.77 -14.81
CA LEU A 106 -16.83 -12.16 -14.84
C LEU A 106 -16.70 -11.01 -13.84
N SER A 107 -17.73 -10.18 -13.70
CA SER A 107 -17.77 -9.11 -12.68
C SER A 107 -17.75 -9.68 -11.27
N GLY A 108 -18.47 -10.79 -11.02
CA GLY A 108 -18.45 -11.51 -9.76
C GLY A 108 -17.07 -12.08 -9.43
N VAL A 109 -16.37 -12.67 -10.41
CA VAL A 109 -14.98 -13.16 -10.24
C VAL A 109 -14.03 -12.01 -9.92
N LEU A 110 -14.14 -10.86 -10.61
CA LEU A 110 -13.33 -9.68 -10.31
C LEU A 110 -13.59 -9.17 -8.89
N GLN A 111 -14.85 -9.07 -8.48
CA GLN A 111 -15.21 -8.67 -7.12
C GLN A 111 -14.67 -9.65 -6.08
N PHE A 112 -14.70 -10.95 -6.37
CA PHE A 112 -14.13 -11.99 -5.51
C PHE A 112 -12.61 -11.82 -5.35
N ILE A 113 -11.88 -11.59 -6.45
CA ILE A 113 -10.43 -11.32 -6.41
C ILE A 113 -10.14 -10.10 -5.54
N GLN A 114 -10.87 -8.99 -5.75
CA GLN A 114 -10.67 -7.77 -4.96
C GLN A 114 -10.94 -7.99 -3.47
N THR A 115 -12.00 -8.71 -3.14
CA THR A 115 -12.44 -8.89 -1.74
C THR A 115 -11.58 -9.91 -0.99
N PHE A 116 -11.20 -11.02 -1.62
CA PHE A 116 -10.52 -12.13 -0.94
C PHE A 116 -9.01 -12.18 -1.19
N ILE A 117 -8.53 -11.74 -2.35
CA ILE A 117 -7.11 -11.82 -2.72
C ILE A 117 -6.43 -10.50 -2.39
N ASP A 118 -6.93 -9.36 -2.89
CA ASP A 118 -6.24 -8.08 -2.74
C ASP A 118 -6.25 -7.56 -1.30
N LYS A 119 -7.38 -7.66 -0.57
CA LYS A 119 -7.52 -7.29 0.87
C LYS A 119 -6.63 -6.12 1.33
N ASP A 120 -6.98 -4.90 0.91
CA ASP A 120 -6.31 -3.63 1.24
C ASP A 120 -4.79 -3.59 0.96
N CYS A 121 -4.33 -4.42 0.02
CA CYS A 121 -2.96 -4.40 -0.48
C CYS A 121 -2.77 -3.20 -1.39
N ILE A 122 -1.80 -2.36 -1.05
CA ILE A 122 -1.40 -1.21 -1.85
C ILE A 122 -0.31 -1.56 -2.85
N LEU A 123 0.59 -2.48 -2.48
CA LEU A 123 1.73 -2.84 -3.32
C LEU A 123 2.16 -4.30 -3.10
N LEU A 124 2.40 -5.00 -4.20
CA LEU A 124 3.02 -6.32 -4.23
C LEU A 124 4.37 -6.20 -4.92
N THR A 125 5.42 -6.68 -4.27
CA THR A 125 6.77 -6.66 -4.80
C THR A 125 7.25 -8.06 -5.13
N LYS A 126 8.18 -8.16 -6.08
CA LYS A 126 8.91 -9.40 -6.34
C LYS A 126 9.92 -9.67 -5.23
N ALA A 127 10.33 -10.93 -5.12
CA ALA A 127 11.44 -11.29 -4.24
C ALA A 127 12.70 -10.49 -4.61
N ILE A 128 13.42 -10.04 -3.59
CA ILE A 128 14.63 -9.23 -3.76
C ILE A 128 15.69 -10.07 -4.46
N LYS A 129 16.26 -9.58 -5.57
CA LYS A 129 17.36 -10.29 -6.23
C LYS A 129 18.66 -10.05 -5.48
N ASP A 130 19.52 -11.07 -5.44
CA ASP A 130 20.87 -11.00 -4.87
C ASP A 130 21.68 -9.87 -5.56
N GLY A 131 21.70 -8.68 -4.94
CA GLY A 131 22.36 -7.48 -5.48
C GLY A 131 21.69 -6.15 -5.14
N GLU A 132 20.40 -6.14 -4.79
CA GLU A 132 19.62 -4.91 -4.55
C GLU A 132 19.65 -4.44 -3.07
N THR A 133 20.07 -5.30 -2.14
CA THR A 133 20.12 -4.98 -0.69
C THR A 133 21.54 -5.13 -0.14
N SER A 134 21.94 -4.23 0.77
CA SER A 134 23.22 -4.32 1.48
C SER A 134 23.38 -5.69 2.16
N GLY A 135 24.43 -6.43 1.80
CA GLY A 135 24.65 -7.85 2.11
C GLY A 135 24.66 -8.25 3.59
N ASP A 136 24.56 -7.32 4.54
CA ASP A 136 24.44 -7.59 5.97
C ASP A 136 22.98 -7.79 6.45
N ASN A 137 21.98 -7.19 5.77
CA ASN A 137 20.56 -7.37 6.14
C ASN A 137 19.97 -8.66 5.54
N LEU A 138 20.47 -9.08 4.38
CA LEU A 138 20.08 -10.35 3.73
C LEU A 138 20.41 -11.58 4.59
N LYS A 139 21.49 -11.51 5.38
CA LYS A 139 21.90 -12.56 6.33
C LYS A 139 20.95 -12.68 7.53
N LYS A 140 20.25 -11.61 7.90
CA LYS A 140 19.32 -11.60 9.03
C LYS A 140 17.97 -12.18 8.66
N ASN A 141 17.51 -11.94 7.42
CA ASN A 141 16.23 -12.41 6.92
C ASN A 141 16.35 -13.09 5.55
N PRO A 142 16.61 -14.41 5.52
CA PRO A 142 16.72 -15.16 4.26
C PRO A 142 15.40 -15.27 3.49
N ASN A 143 14.26 -14.96 4.13
CA ASN A 143 12.95 -15.02 3.48
C ASN A 143 12.72 -13.89 2.46
N LEU A 144 13.50 -12.80 2.52
CA LEU A 144 13.41 -11.66 1.60
C LEU A 144 13.83 -12.00 0.16
N THR A 145 14.76 -12.95 -0.02
CA THR A 145 15.19 -13.41 -1.36
C THR A 145 14.27 -14.48 -1.93
N LYS A 146 13.50 -15.16 -1.08
CA LYS A 146 12.62 -16.26 -1.47
C LYS A 146 11.19 -15.80 -1.75
N TYR A 147 10.70 -14.83 -0.99
CA TYR A 147 9.32 -14.35 -1.05
C TYR A 147 9.28 -12.85 -1.35
N GLY A 148 8.32 -12.44 -2.20
CA GLY A 148 7.99 -11.04 -2.40
C GLY A 148 7.32 -10.42 -1.17
N LEU A 149 7.25 -9.09 -1.12
CA LEU A 149 6.57 -8.37 -0.05
C LEU A 149 5.15 -8.02 -0.49
N ARG A 150 4.28 -8.00 0.51
CA ARG A 150 2.93 -7.51 0.41
C ARG A 150 2.79 -6.38 1.41
N ILE A 151 2.55 -5.18 0.89
CA ILE A 151 2.33 -3.98 1.70
C ILE A 151 0.83 -3.70 1.71
N ARG A 152 0.28 -3.56 2.91
CA ARG A 152 -1.12 -3.23 3.14
C ARG A 152 -1.23 -1.94 3.92
N SER A 153 -2.30 -1.20 3.67
CA SER A 153 -2.64 -0.03 4.47
C SER A 153 -4.09 -0.07 4.92
N ILE A 154 -4.32 0.28 6.18
CA ILE A 154 -5.65 0.32 6.78
C ILE A 154 -5.89 1.75 7.26
N PHE A 155 -6.96 2.34 6.75
CA PHE A 155 -7.41 3.67 7.15
C PHE A 155 -8.92 3.63 7.40
N PRO A 156 -9.35 3.36 8.65
CA PRO A 156 -10.76 3.25 8.98
C PRO A 156 -11.50 4.59 8.77
N LYS A 157 -12.79 4.52 8.44
CA LYS A 157 -13.62 5.72 8.30
C LYS A 157 -13.67 6.51 9.61
N PHE A 158 -13.49 7.83 9.51
CA PHE A 158 -13.50 8.77 10.64
C PHE A 158 -12.40 8.52 11.69
N SER A 159 -11.37 7.74 11.33
CA SER A 159 -10.18 7.54 12.15
C SER A 159 -9.09 8.48 11.70
N GLU A 160 -8.33 9.03 12.64
CA GLU A 160 -7.08 9.73 12.36
C GLU A 160 -5.88 8.77 12.22
N PHE A 161 -6.07 7.50 12.57
CA PHE A 161 -4.99 6.51 12.59
C PHE A 161 -4.84 5.81 11.25
N TYR A 162 -3.67 5.99 10.63
CA TYR A 162 -3.23 5.30 9.42
C TYR A 162 -2.26 4.18 9.80
N THR A 163 -2.57 2.95 9.39
CA THR A 163 -1.75 1.77 9.72
C THR A 163 -1.16 1.16 8.46
N VAL A 164 0.16 0.97 8.43
CA VAL A 164 0.84 0.21 7.37
C VAL A 164 1.32 -1.12 7.93
N ARG A 165 1.09 -2.19 7.17
CA ARG A 165 1.51 -3.55 7.48
C ARG A 165 2.35 -4.10 6.34
N ILE A 166 3.53 -4.61 6.67
CA ILE A 166 4.43 -5.28 5.73
C ILE A 166 4.42 -6.77 6.07
N GLU A 167 4.13 -7.61 5.08
CA GLU A 167 4.06 -9.07 5.21
C GLU A 167 4.64 -9.77 3.97
N TYR A 168 4.87 -11.09 4.02
CA TYR A 168 5.37 -11.85 2.86
C TYR A 168 4.20 -12.32 1.98
N GLN A 169 4.29 -12.11 0.66
CA GLN A 169 3.22 -12.44 -0.30
C GLN A 169 2.91 -13.95 -0.41
N GLY A 170 3.89 -14.81 -0.16
CA GLY A 170 3.83 -16.25 -0.48
C GLY A 170 3.83 -17.20 0.73
N MET A 171 3.52 -16.71 1.93
CA MET A 171 3.50 -17.49 3.17
C MET A 171 2.14 -17.35 3.85
N GLU A 172 1.48 -18.46 4.19
CA GLU A 172 0.13 -18.44 4.80
C GLU A 172 0.15 -17.78 6.20
N ASP A 173 1.12 -18.14 7.04
CA ASP A 173 1.41 -17.48 8.33
C ASP A 173 2.62 -16.56 8.19
N SER A 174 2.51 -15.57 7.31
CA SER A 174 3.62 -14.64 7.07
C SER A 174 3.86 -13.78 8.32
N PRO A 175 5.09 -13.76 8.87
CA PRO A 175 5.42 -12.78 9.90
C PRO A 175 5.29 -11.37 9.31
N PHE A 176 4.82 -10.43 10.13
CA PHE A 176 4.54 -9.07 9.69
C PHE A 176 5.14 -8.05 10.65
N VAL A 177 5.28 -6.84 10.17
CA VAL A 177 5.52 -5.66 11.00
C VAL A 177 4.39 -4.67 10.70
N LYS A 178 3.77 -4.14 11.76
CA LYS A 178 2.73 -3.11 11.67
C LYS A 178 3.17 -1.86 12.40
N HIS A 179 2.85 -0.70 11.85
CA HIS A 179 2.95 0.54 12.59
C HIS A 179 1.76 1.44 12.26
N THR A 180 1.33 2.18 13.27
CA THR A 180 0.14 3.03 13.23
C THR A 180 0.56 4.43 13.62
N TRP A 181 0.24 5.37 12.74
CA TRP A 181 0.55 6.78 12.89
C TRP A 181 -0.73 7.60 12.94
N SER A 182 -0.74 8.73 13.65
CA SER A 182 -1.78 9.73 13.47
C SER A 182 -1.48 10.50 12.19
N VAL A 183 -2.45 10.64 11.31
CA VAL A 183 -2.32 11.40 10.06
C VAL A 183 -1.87 12.84 10.35
N GLY A 184 -2.34 13.44 11.45
CA GLY A 184 -2.01 14.82 11.82
C GLY A 184 -0.52 15.11 11.99
N GLN A 185 0.33 14.08 12.16
CA GLN A 185 1.78 14.27 12.25
C GLN A 185 2.44 14.57 10.89
N PHE A 186 1.77 14.26 9.78
CA PHE A 186 2.27 14.45 8.42
C PHE A 186 1.65 15.67 7.73
N PHE A 187 0.89 16.49 8.46
CA PHE A 187 0.27 17.70 7.91
C PHE A 187 0.66 18.91 8.75
N ASP A 188 1.05 19.99 8.09
CA ASP A 188 1.33 21.26 8.76
C ASP A 188 0.04 22.05 9.06
N LYS A 189 0.20 23.19 9.71
CA LYS A 189 -0.92 24.10 10.05
C LYS A 189 -1.61 24.70 8.81
N GLU A 190 -0.94 24.69 7.66
CA GLU A 190 -1.44 25.20 6.39
C GLU A 190 -2.17 24.10 5.60
N GLY A 191 -2.15 22.86 6.08
CA GLY A 191 -2.76 21.69 5.45
C GLY A 191 -1.89 21.07 4.36
N MET A 192 -0.60 21.42 4.31
CA MET A 192 0.36 20.84 3.38
C MET A 192 0.85 19.50 3.90
N PHE A 193 0.96 18.54 2.99
CA PHE A 193 1.36 17.17 3.29
C PHE A 193 2.88 17.01 3.24
N ASP A 194 3.45 16.51 4.34
CA ASP A 194 4.87 16.16 4.44
C ASP A 194 5.11 14.75 3.90
N GLU A 195 5.28 14.66 2.58
CA GLU A 195 5.60 13.42 1.87
C GLU A 195 6.89 12.77 2.39
N TYR A 196 7.90 13.58 2.71
CA TYR A 196 9.22 13.09 3.10
C TYR A 196 9.23 12.54 4.52
N GLY A 197 8.49 13.16 5.44
CA GLY A 197 8.29 12.66 6.79
C GLY A 197 7.65 11.27 6.78
N LEU A 198 6.62 11.07 5.95
CA LEU A 198 6.01 9.75 5.80
C LEU A 198 6.97 8.73 5.17
N GLN A 199 7.70 9.11 4.12
CA GLN A 199 8.69 8.22 3.49
C GLN A 199 9.75 7.75 4.51
N TYR A 200 10.25 8.65 5.36
CA TYR A 200 11.24 8.34 6.38
C TYR A 200 10.73 7.31 7.41
N GLU A 201 9.51 7.51 7.90
CA GLU A 201 8.85 6.58 8.84
C GLU A 201 8.59 5.20 8.21
N VAL A 202 8.17 5.17 6.94
CA VAL A 202 7.97 3.93 6.18
C VAL A 202 9.30 3.21 5.94
N GLU A 203 10.38 3.94 5.64
CA GLU A 203 11.72 3.38 5.50
C GLU A 203 12.21 2.76 6.83
N ALA A 204 11.96 3.44 7.96
CA ALA A 204 12.28 2.92 9.28
C ALA A 204 11.49 1.64 9.59
N LEU A 205 10.20 1.59 9.23
CA LEU A 205 9.36 0.40 9.32
C LEU A 205 9.91 -0.75 8.49
N TYR A 206 10.35 -0.48 7.26
CA TYR A 206 10.97 -1.46 6.38
C TYR A 206 12.30 -1.97 6.93
N ARG A 207 13.17 -1.10 7.44
CA ARG A 207 14.43 -1.49 8.10
C ARG A 207 14.20 -2.38 9.32
N ARG A 208 13.12 -2.13 10.08
CA ARG A 208 12.69 -3.01 11.16
C ARG A 208 12.28 -4.37 10.63
N PHE A 209 11.52 -4.42 9.54
CA PHE A 209 11.18 -5.66 8.85
C PHE A 209 12.44 -6.41 8.41
N GLU A 210 13.40 -5.75 7.75
CA GLU A 210 14.69 -6.34 7.35
C GLU A 210 15.52 -6.89 8.53
N SER A 211 15.40 -6.28 9.70
CA SER A 211 16.12 -6.72 10.90
C SER A 211 15.57 -8.01 11.53
N GLY A 212 14.44 -8.52 11.05
CA GLY A 212 13.80 -9.75 11.54
C GLY A 212 12.99 -9.56 12.83
N LYS A 213 12.71 -8.32 13.21
CA LYS A 213 11.92 -7.97 14.41
C LYS A 213 10.44 -7.88 14.07
N PHE A 214 9.79 -9.03 13.98
CA PHE A 214 8.37 -9.15 13.65
C PHE A 214 7.46 -8.85 14.85
N ASP A 215 6.29 -8.30 14.56
CA ASP A 215 5.22 -8.12 15.55
C ASP A 215 4.50 -9.43 15.79
N LYS A 216 4.00 -9.62 17.01
CA LYS A 216 3.06 -10.71 17.31
C LYS A 216 1.67 -10.30 16.87
N GLU A 217 0.84 -11.27 16.48
CA GLU A 217 -0.59 -11.02 16.35
C GLU A 217 -1.13 -10.57 17.71
N ASP A 218 -1.71 -9.37 17.74
CA ASP A 218 -2.59 -9.01 18.85
C ASP A 218 -3.81 -9.92 18.74
N ASP A 219 -3.87 -10.96 19.57
CA ASP A 219 -5.14 -11.56 19.94
C ASP A 219 -6.02 -10.41 20.44
N GLY A 220 -7.01 -10.02 19.63
CA GLY A 220 -7.85 -8.83 19.82
C GLY A 220 -8.65 -8.81 21.12
N LYS A 221 -7.98 -8.65 22.26
CA LYS A 221 -8.58 -8.14 23.48
C LYS A 221 -8.52 -6.62 23.39
N ALA A 222 -9.47 -6.07 22.64
CA ALA A 222 -9.87 -4.69 22.83
C ALA A 222 -10.11 -4.49 24.33
N LYS A 223 -9.26 -3.69 24.98
CA LYS A 223 -9.58 -3.11 26.28
C LYS A 223 -10.83 -2.26 26.06
N LYS A 224 -11.94 -2.76 26.54
CA LYS A 224 -13.14 -1.97 26.83
C LYS A 224 -12.78 -1.15 28.06
N ASP A 225 -12.49 0.13 27.86
CA ASP A 225 -12.58 1.16 28.89
C ASP A 225 -13.81 2.04 28.57
#